data_AF-A0A3A1Y826-F1
#
_entry.id   AF-A0A3A1Y826-F1
#
_cell.length_a   1.000
_cell.length_b   1.000
_cell.length_c   1.000
_cell.angle_alpha   90.00
_cell.angle_beta   90.00
_cell.angle_gamma   90.00
#
_symmetry.space_group_name_H-M   'P 1'
#
loop_
_entity.id
_entity.type
_entity.pdbx_description
1 polymer ?
#
loop_
_entity_poly.entity_id
_entity_poly.type
_entity_poly.pdbx_seq_one_letter_code
_entity_poly.pdbx_strand_id
1 'polypeptide(L)'
;MPEYKLTSVTPHMLLAQKHLEGQKPTTPIKVLFTDRDDTINDDGPGYLHQYEQMEIFPQAYQVLRQKQLQGYFIVIVTNQSGISKNKFSEQDFIQCMNDMARDAYQTTGLVIDAVLYAKTSDDSEPWRKPNPQTFIEFSQYFNVDRSKSYMMGDKTIDILYGKNLGLTTIAVRTGTEICQEADYVIDSIADLKQIPFK
;
A
#
# COMPACT_ATOMS: atom_id res chain seq x y z
N MET A 1 19.40 2.75 -16.82
CA MET A 1 18.95 1.86 -15.72
C MET A 1 17.60 1.31 -16.14
N PRO A 2 17.26 0.02 -15.93
CA PRO A 2 15.94 -0.46 -16.29
C PRO A 2 14.91 0.40 -15.55
N GLU A 3 13.96 0.93 -16.30
CA GLU A 3 12.94 1.85 -15.80
C GLU A 3 12.12 1.13 -14.72
N TYR A 4 12.08 1.70 -13.51
CA TYR A 4 11.20 1.17 -12.48
C TYR A 4 9.76 1.31 -12.97
N LYS A 5 9.04 0.19 -13.06
CA LYS A 5 7.68 0.14 -13.61
C LYS A 5 6.79 -0.81 -12.84
N LEU A 6 5.56 -0.36 -12.60
CA LEU A 6 4.43 -1.16 -12.13
C LEU A 6 3.60 -1.60 -13.34
N THR A 7 3.35 -2.90 -13.43
CA THR A 7 2.61 -3.53 -14.53
C THR A 7 1.32 -4.12 -14.00
N SER A 8 0.19 -3.84 -14.67
CA SER A 8 -1.09 -4.46 -14.33
C SER A 8 -1.03 -5.96 -14.61
N VAL A 9 -1.40 -6.76 -13.61
CA VAL A 9 -1.39 -8.24 -13.68
C VAL A 9 -2.77 -8.82 -13.41
N THR A 10 -3.62 -8.09 -12.68
CA THR A 10 -5.07 -8.29 -12.59
C THR A 10 -5.76 -6.92 -12.68
N PRO A 11 -7.09 -6.86 -12.85
CA PRO A 11 -7.82 -5.60 -12.87
C PRO A 11 -7.70 -4.76 -11.58
N HIS A 12 -7.20 -5.33 -10.48
CA HIS A 12 -7.11 -4.69 -9.16
C HIS A 12 -5.69 -4.75 -8.57
N MET A 13 -4.70 -5.15 -9.36
CA MET A 13 -3.33 -5.30 -8.91
C MET A 13 -2.32 -4.86 -9.97
N LEU A 14 -1.43 -3.96 -9.53
CA LEU A 14 -0.18 -3.65 -10.21
C LEU A 14 0.97 -4.34 -9.48
N LEU A 15 1.92 -4.89 -10.24
CA LEU A 15 3.08 -5.59 -9.72
C LEU A 15 4.36 -4.97 -10.27
N ALA A 16 5.39 -4.81 -9.42
CA ALA A 16 6.69 -4.34 -9.89
C ALA A 16 7.26 -5.31 -10.94
N GLN A 17 7.73 -4.78 -12.07
CA GLN A 17 8.17 -5.56 -13.23
C GLN A 17 9.22 -6.63 -12.87
N LYS A 18 10.10 -6.36 -11.90
CA LYS A 18 11.11 -7.32 -11.41
C LYS A 18 10.52 -8.67 -10.97
N HIS A 19 9.27 -8.69 -10.49
CA HIS A 19 8.59 -9.90 -10.01
C HIS A 19 7.96 -10.73 -11.14
N LEU A 20 7.87 -10.17 -12.35
CA LEU A 20 7.41 -10.87 -13.55
C LEU A 20 8.57 -11.52 -14.30
N GLU A 21 9.75 -10.92 -14.23
CA GLU A 21 10.96 -11.36 -14.95
C GLU A 21 11.88 -12.24 -14.09
N GLY A 22 11.73 -12.18 -12.77
CA GLY A 22 12.57 -12.88 -11.81
C GLY A 22 11.98 -14.21 -11.31
N GLN A 23 12.83 -14.98 -10.63
CA GLN A 23 12.34 -16.10 -9.82
C GLN A 23 11.57 -15.57 -8.61
N LYS A 24 10.35 -16.09 -8.43
CA LYS A 24 9.54 -15.79 -7.26
C LYS A 24 10.21 -16.34 -5.98
N PRO A 25 10.04 -15.68 -4.83
CA PRO A 25 10.50 -16.21 -3.56
C PRO A 25 9.93 -17.62 -3.31
N THR A 26 10.79 -18.55 -2.90
CA THR A 26 10.41 -19.94 -2.59
C THR A 26 9.99 -20.13 -1.12
N THR A 27 10.26 -19.15 -0.27
CA THR A 27 9.88 -19.12 1.15
C THR A 27 8.77 -18.10 1.39
N PRO A 28 7.96 -18.24 2.45
CA PRO A 28 6.97 -17.25 2.82
C PRO A 28 7.60 -15.86 3.00
N ILE A 29 7.02 -14.85 2.35
CA ILE A 29 7.49 -13.47 2.41
C ILE A 29 6.85 -12.71 3.57
N LYS A 30 7.59 -11.78 4.16
CA LYS A 30 7.07 -10.79 5.10
C LYS A 30 6.59 -9.57 4.32
N VAL A 31 5.41 -9.03 4.64
CA VAL A 31 4.83 -7.92 3.89
C VAL A 31 4.43 -6.80 4.86
N LEU A 32 4.80 -5.57 4.51
CA LEU A 32 4.20 -4.37 5.06
C LEU A 32 3.17 -3.86 4.04
N PHE A 33 1.91 -4.15 4.31
CA PHE A 33 0.79 -3.52 3.63
C PHE A 33 0.58 -2.12 4.21
N THR A 34 0.33 -1.15 3.35
CA THR A 34 0.14 0.25 3.73
C THR A 34 -0.97 0.88 2.91
N ASP A 35 -1.83 1.70 3.50
CA ASP A 35 -2.63 2.64 2.71
C ASP A 35 -1.71 3.68 2.06
N ARG A 36 -2.28 4.41 1.10
CA ARG A 36 -1.62 5.46 0.33
C ARG A 36 -1.93 6.83 0.91
N ASP A 37 -3.20 7.23 0.79
CA ASP A 37 -3.69 8.54 1.20
C ASP A 37 -3.80 8.62 2.74
N ASP A 38 -3.45 9.77 3.29
CA ASP A 38 -3.26 10.03 4.73
C ASP A 38 -2.31 9.05 5.45
N THR A 39 -1.48 8.29 4.73
CA THR A 39 -0.52 7.34 5.31
C THR A 39 0.89 7.50 4.72
N ILE A 40 1.03 7.46 3.39
CA ILE A 40 2.27 7.77 2.67
C ILE A 40 2.27 9.23 2.21
N ASN A 41 1.13 9.72 1.73
CA ASN A 41 0.91 11.10 1.32
C ASN A 41 -0.27 11.71 2.08
N ASP A 42 -0.34 13.04 2.10
CA ASP A 42 -1.54 13.78 2.53
C ASP A 42 -2.66 13.58 1.50
N ASP A 43 -3.91 13.31 1.92
CA ASP A 43 -5.07 13.16 1.01
C ASP A 43 -5.56 14.51 0.46
N GLY A 44 -5.19 15.63 1.09
CA GLY A 44 -5.48 16.99 0.65
C GLY A 44 -6.97 17.21 0.33
N PRO A 45 -7.34 17.62 -0.90
CA PRO A 45 -8.74 17.79 -1.31
C PRO A 45 -9.45 16.46 -1.65
N GLY A 46 -8.75 15.33 -1.56
CA GLY A 46 -9.20 14.02 -2.01
C GLY A 46 -9.10 13.83 -3.52
N TYR A 47 -9.30 12.58 -3.97
CA TYR A 47 -9.25 12.18 -5.39
C TYR A 47 -7.90 12.45 -6.08
N LEU A 48 -6.80 12.31 -5.35
CA LEU A 48 -5.44 12.49 -5.88
C LEU A 48 -5.11 11.42 -6.94
N HIS A 49 -4.85 11.89 -8.16
CA HIS A 49 -4.60 11.08 -9.36
C HIS A 49 -3.50 11.66 -10.27
N GLN A 50 -2.83 12.72 -9.82
CA GLN A 50 -1.65 13.31 -10.47
C GLN A 50 -0.55 13.35 -9.42
N TYR A 51 0.62 12.79 -9.74
CA TYR A 51 1.71 12.68 -8.77
C TYR A 51 2.21 14.05 -8.30
N GLU A 52 2.18 15.05 -9.18
CA GLU A 52 2.60 16.43 -8.90
C GLU A 52 1.74 17.11 -7.84
N GLN A 53 0.55 16.58 -7.56
CA GLN A 53 -0.36 17.07 -6.51
C GLN A 53 -0.17 16.32 -5.19
N MET A 54 0.63 15.25 -5.17
CA MET A 54 0.83 14.46 -3.96
C MET A 54 1.90 15.08 -3.08
N GLU A 55 1.53 15.33 -1.83
CA GLU A 55 2.47 15.72 -0.78
C GLU A 55 2.89 14.48 0.01
N ILE A 56 4.03 13.89 -0.36
CA ILE A 56 4.58 12.73 0.35
C ILE A 56 5.01 13.16 1.75
N PHE A 57 4.57 12.43 2.77
CA PHE A 57 4.94 12.74 4.14
C PHE A 57 6.46 12.64 4.35
N PRO A 58 7.05 13.52 5.18
CA PRO A 58 8.48 13.48 5.45
C PRO A 58 8.94 12.09 5.89
N GLN A 59 10.05 11.63 5.31
CA GLN A 59 10.68 10.33 5.61
C GLN A 59 9.88 9.08 5.20
N ALA A 60 8.68 9.20 4.59
CA ALA A 60 7.87 8.05 4.21
C ALA A 60 8.65 7.03 3.38
N TYR A 61 9.26 7.45 2.27
CA TYR A 61 10.07 6.57 1.42
C TYR A 61 11.30 6.01 2.15
N GLN A 62 11.97 6.82 2.96
CA GLN A 62 13.16 6.38 3.69
C GLN A 62 12.82 5.27 4.70
N VAL A 63 11.73 5.42 5.44
CA VAL A 63 11.29 4.44 6.44
C VAL A 63 10.83 3.14 5.76
N LEU A 64 10.03 3.24 4.70
CA LEU A 64 9.62 2.07 3.92
C LEU A 64 10.84 1.37 3.32
N ARG A 65 11.84 2.11 2.85
CA ARG A 65 13.10 1.53 2.36
C ARG A 65 13.84 0.77 3.44
N GLN A 66 13.90 1.31 4.66
CA GLN A 66 14.51 0.62 5.79
C GLN A 66 13.80 -0.71 6.11
N LYS A 67 12.46 -0.75 6.05
CA LYS A 67 11.71 -2.00 6.21
C LYS A 67 11.98 -2.98 5.07
N GLN A 68 12.10 -2.48 3.84
CA GLN A 68 12.47 -3.32 2.71
C GLN A 68 13.87 -3.94 2.87
N LEU A 69 14.84 -3.19 3.39
CA LEU A 69 16.17 -3.72 3.73
C LEU A 69 16.13 -4.77 4.86
N GLN A 70 15.08 -4.78 5.68
CA GLN A 70 14.81 -5.81 6.71
C GLN A 70 14.04 -7.03 6.15
N GLY A 71 13.87 -7.11 4.83
CA GLY A 71 13.25 -8.24 4.13
C GLY A 71 11.73 -8.16 4.00
N TYR A 72 11.14 -6.97 4.19
CA TYR A 72 9.71 -6.76 3.95
C TYR A 72 9.45 -6.39 2.49
N PHE A 73 8.44 -7.02 1.91
CA PHE A 73 7.81 -6.51 0.70
C PHE A 73 6.96 -5.30 1.07
N ILE A 74 7.02 -4.25 0.26
CA ILE A 74 6.22 -3.04 0.47
C ILE A 74 5.05 -3.07 -0.51
N VAL A 75 3.84 -3.20 0.02
CA VAL A 75 2.62 -3.34 -0.79
C VAL A 75 1.63 -2.26 -0.42
N ILE A 76 1.26 -1.42 -1.39
CA ILE A 76 0.21 -0.42 -1.19
C ILE A 76 -1.15 -1.09 -1.35
N VAL A 77 -2.10 -0.83 -0.46
CA VAL A 77 -3.50 -1.28 -0.55
C VAL A 77 -4.42 -0.08 -0.39
N THR A 78 -5.11 0.33 -1.46
CA THR A 78 -5.83 1.63 -1.48
C THR A 78 -7.23 1.56 -2.10
N ASN A 79 -8.16 2.33 -1.55
CA ASN A 79 -9.55 2.42 -2.02
C ASN A 79 -9.76 3.67 -2.90
N GLN A 80 -9.64 3.55 -4.22
CA GLN A 80 -9.68 4.65 -5.18
C GLN A 80 -11.06 4.86 -5.80
N SER A 81 -12.01 5.26 -4.95
CA SER A 81 -13.42 5.43 -5.33
C SER A 81 -13.67 6.50 -6.41
N GLY A 82 -12.71 7.41 -6.62
CA GLY A 82 -12.75 8.44 -7.65
C GLY A 82 -12.91 7.90 -9.06
N ILE A 83 -12.43 6.68 -9.32
CA ILE A 83 -12.54 6.01 -10.62
C ILE A 83 -14.02 5.74 -10.94
N SER A 84 -14.75 5.02 -10.08
CA SER A 84 -16.18 4.75 -10.29
C SER A 84 -17.06 6.02 -10.29
N LYS A 85 -16.59 7.08 -9.64
CA LYS A 85 -17.25 8.39 -9.57
C LYS A 85 -16.90 9.30 -10.75
N ASN A 86 -16.14 8.81 -11.74
CA ASN A 86 -15.67 9.57 -12.91
C ASN A 86 -14.92 10.86 -12.55
N LYS A 87 -14.17 10.86 -11.44
CA LYS A 87 -13.31 11.99 -11.05
C LYS A 87 -11.97 11.98 -11.79
N PHE A 88 -11.49 10.79 -12.13
CA PHE A 88 -10.31 10.54 -12.94
C PHE A 88 -10.43 9.12 -13.54
N SER A 89 -9.66 8.83 -14.59
CA SER A 89 -9.66 7.52 -15.21
C SER A 89 -8.78 6.52 -14.45
N GLU A 90 -9.01 5.23 -14.65
CA GLU A 90 -8.09 4.21 -14.13
C GLU A 90 -6.66 4.37 -14.68
N GLN A 91 -6.53 4.84 -15.92
CA GLN A 91 -5.23 5.08 -16.53
C GLN A 91 -4.48 6.22 -15.83
N ASP A 92 -5.17 7.28 -15.41
CA ASP A 92 -4.58 8.38 -14.64
C ASP A 92 -4.04 7.86 -13.29
N PHE A 93 -4.83 7.03 -12.60
CA PHE A 93 -4.38 6.39 -11.36
C PHE A 93 -3.14 5.51 -11.57
N ILE A 94 -3.15 4.65 -12.60
CA ILE A 94 -2.01 3.76 -12.89
C ILE A 94 -0.75 4.57 -13.21
N GLN A 95 -0.90 5.68 -13.96
CA GLN A 95 0.20 6.58 -14.27
C GLN A 95 0.74 7.23 -12.99
N CYS A 96 -0.13 7.78 -12.16
CA CYS A 96 0.21 8.37 -10.87
C CYS A 96 0.97 7.39 -9.95
N MET A 97 0.51 6.12 -9.86
CA MET A 97 1.22 5.09 -9.08
C MET A 97 2.60 4.76 -9.66
N ASN A 98 2.75 4.77 -11.00
CA ASN A 98 4.06 4.58 -11.63
C ASN A 98 5.00 5.76 -11.34
N ASP A 99 4.50 6.99 -11.38
CA ASP A 99 5.27 8.20 -11.09
C ASP A 99 5.73 8.20 -9.63
N MET A 100 4.83 7.92 -8.68
CA MET A 100 5.16 7.75 -7.25
C MET A 100 6.25 6.69 -7.06
N ALA A 101 6.11 5.54 -7.72
CA ALA A 101 7.04 4.45 -7.52
C ALA A 101 8.42 4.72 -8.16
N ARG A 102 8.47 5.46 -9.28
CA ARG A 102 9.72 5.95 -9.85
C ARG A 102 10.40 6.95 -8.93
N ASP A 103 9.66 7.91 -8.36
CA ASP A 103 10.23 8.88 -7.43
C ASP A 103 10.75 8.22 -6.15
N ALA A 104 9.97 7.31 -5.56
CA ALA A 104 10.39 6.53 -4.40
C ALA A 104 11.72 5.79 -4.64
N TYR A 105 11.86 5.18 -5.82
CA TYR A 105 13.07 4.49 -6.25
C TYR A 105 14.24 5.45 -6.48
N GLN A 106 14.03 6.57 -7.16
CA GLN A 106 15.08 7.56 -7.44
C GLN A 106 15.58 8.23 -6.15
N THR A 107 14.68 8.52 -5.22
CA THR A 107 14.98 9.24 -3.97
C THR A 107 15.68 8.35 -2.95
N THR A 108 15.30 7.06 -2.83
CA THR A 108 15.78 6.19 -1.74
C THR A 108 16.17 4.77 -2.15
N GLY A 109 15.94 4.40 -3.41
CA GLY A 109 16.01 3.01 -3.87
C GLY A 109 14.86 2.14 -3.35
N LEU A 110 13.78 2.75 -2.84
CA LEU A 110 12.57 2.04 -2.42
C LEU A 110 11.90 1.42 -3.64
N VAL A 111 11.61 0.12 -3.54
CA VAL A 111 10.76 -0.59 -4.49
C VAL A 111 9.37 -0.76 -3.87
N ILE A 112 8.33 -0.30 -4.54
CA ILE A 112 6.93 -0.62 -4.23
C ILE A 112 6.58 -1.94 -4.90
N ASP A 113 6.66 -3.05 -4.16
CA ASP A 113 6.57 -4.39 -4.72
C ASP A 113 5.22 -4.68 -5.41
N ALA A 114 4.12 -4.15 -4.88
CA ALA A 114 2.80 -4.22 -5.51
C ALA A 114 1.89 -3.05 -5.08
N VAL A 115 0.86 -2.79 -5.88
CA VAL A 115 -0.26 -1.90 -5.55
C VAL A 115 -1.55 -2.69 -5.75
N LEU A 116 -2.32 -2.85 -4.68
CA LEU A 116 -3.63 -3.47 -4.66
C LEU A 116 -4.68 -2.38 -4.52
N TYR A 117 -5.68 -2.33 -5.40
CA TYR A 117 -6.60 -1.21 -5.40
C TYR A 117 -8.04 -1.55 -5.78
N ALA A 118 -8.98 -0.88 -5.12
CA ALA A 118 -10.40 -0.91 -5.47
C ALA A 118 -10.78 0.37 -6.25
N LYS A 119 -11.61 0.23 -7.28
CA LYS A 119 -12.05 1.35 -8.14
C LYS A 119 -13.41 1.92 -7.72
N THR A 120 -14.15 1.12 -6.97
CA THR A 120 -15.55 1.34 -6.63
C THR A 120 -15.73 2.15 -5.35
N SER A 121 -16.88 2.81 -5.26
CA SER A 121 -17.39 3.45 -4.04
C SER A 121 -18.38 2.57 -3.28
N ASP A 122 -18.77 1.43 -3.85
CA ASP A 122 -19.69 0.47 -3.21
C ASP A 122 -18.92 -0.42 -2.22
N ASP A 123 -19.23 -0.27 -0.94
CA ASP A 123 -18.59 -1.02 0.15
C ASP A 123 -18.90 -2.54 0.11
N SER A 124 -19.91 -2.97 -0.67
CA SER A 124 -20.22 -4.39 -0.86
C SER A 124 -19.26 -5.11 -1.83
N GLU A 125 -18.45 -4.36 -2.57
CA GLU A 125 -17.57 -4.91 -3.59
C GLU A 125 -16.37 -5.67 -2.98
N PRO A 126 -16.06 -6.90 -3.45
CA PRO A 126 -15.06 -7.76 -2.82
C PRO A 126 -13.65 -7.17 -2.70
N TRP A 127 -13.26 -6.29 -3.64
CA TRP A 127 -11.91 -5.71 -3.69
C TRP A 127 -11.72 -4.49 -2.79
N ARG A 128 -12.82 -3.92 -2.28
CA ARG A 128 -12.79 -2.68 -1.49
C ARG A 128 -12.55 -3.01 -0.02
N LYS A 129 -11.50 -2.42 0.58
CA LYS A 129 -11.23 -2.56 2.03
C LYS A 129 -12.51 -2.20 2.81
N PRO A 130 -12.94 -3.01 3.79
CA PRO A 130 -12.16 -4.05 4.48
C PRO A 130 -12.26 -5.48 3.89
N ASN A 131 -12.85 -5.66 2.70
CA ASN A 131 -13.00 -6.96 2.05
C ASN A 131 -11.63 -7.49 1.55
N PRO A 132 -11.35 -8.81 1.65
CA PRO A 132 -10.01 -9.37 1.50
C PRO A 132 -9.60 -9.74 0.06
N GLN A 133 -10.44 -9.49 -0.95
CA GLN A 133 -10.24 -10.08 -2.29
C GLN A 133 -8.91 -9.68 -2.94
N THR A 134 -8.49 -8.44 -2.76
CA THR A 134 -7.19 -7.95 -3.26
C THR A 134 -6.02 -8.71 -2.67
N PHE A 135 -6.05 -9.01 -1.37
CA PHE A 135 -5.04 -9.87 -0.73
C PHE A 135 -5.09 -11.32 -1.23
N ILE A 136 -6.29 -11.85 -1.48
CA ILE A 136 -6.47 -13.21 -2.02
C ILE A 136 -5.78 -13.32 -3.39
N GLU A 137 -5.99 -12.34 -4.27
CA GLU A 137 -5.30 -12.28 -5.57
C GLU A 137 -3.79 -12.14 -5.42
N PHE A 138 -3.31 -11.26 -4.55
CA PHE A 138 -1.89 -11.13 -4.25
C PHE A 138 -1.27 -12.44 -3.76
N SER A 139 -2.01 -13.21 -2.94
CA SER A 139 -1.58 -14.49 -2.39
C SER A 139 -1.50 -15.61 -3.43
N GLN A 140 -2.09 -15.44 -4.62
CA GLN A 140 -1.87 -16.35 -5.75
C GLN A 140 -0.48 -16.17 -6.36
N TYR A 141 0.14 -15.00 -6.18
CA TYR A 141 1.48 -14.70 -6.68
C TYR A 141 2.56 -14.95 -5.65
N PHE A 142 2.27 -14.73 -4.36
CA PHE A 142 3.23 -14.84 -3.28
C PHE A 142 2.65 -15.56 -2.06
N ASN A 143 3.46 -16.42 -1.44
CA ASN A 143 3.11 -17.01 -0.15
C ASN A 143 3.44 -16.03 0.98
N VAL A 144 2.43 -15.49 1.67
CA VAL A 144 2.61 -14.46 2.71
C VAL A 144 2.65 -15.06 4.10
N ASP A 145 3.71 -14.80 4.87
CA ASP A 145 3.76 -15.06 6.31
C ASP A 145 2.96 -13.98 7.06
N ARG A 146 1.67 -14.25 7.25
CA ARG A 146 0.73 -13.33 7.91
C ARG A 146 1.16 -12.99 9.35
N SER A 147 1.77 -13.94 10.06
CA SER A 147 2.20 -13.75 11.47
C SER A 147 3.33 -12.74 11.65
N LYS A 148 4.02 -12.41 10.55
CA LYS A 148 5.10 -11.43 10.47
C LYS A 148 4.79 -10.31 9.48
N SER A 149 3.53 -10.18 9.07
CA SER A 149 3.10 -9.15 8.12
C SER A 149 2.18 -8.14 8.80
N TYR A 150 2.20 -6.92 8.30
CA TYR A 150 1.59 -5.77 8.94
C TYR A 150 0.65 -5.05 7.97
N MET A 151 -0.42 -4.45 8.49
CA MET A 151 -1.27 -3.50 7.77
C MET A 151 -1.20 -2.15 8.47
N MET A 152 -0.79 -1.11 7.75
CA MET A 152 -0.72 0.26 8.22
C MET A 152 -1.73 1.13 7.46
N GLY A 153 -2.49 1.97 8.17
CA GLY A 153 -3.43 2.89 7.56
C GLY A 153 -4.02 3.86 8.58
N ASP A 154 -4.68 4.91 8.11
CA ASP A 154 -5.29 5.92 8.97
C ASP A 154 -6.74 5.58 9.34
N LYS A 155 -7.47 4.84 8.49
CA LYS A 155 -8.91 4.61 8.67
C LYS A 155 -9.21 3.29 9.36
N THR A 156 -10.39 3.25 9.98
CA THR A 156 -10.91 2.01 10.60
C THR A 156 -10.99 0.85 9.59
N ILE A 157 -11.29 1.14 8.32
CA ILE A 157 -11.36 0.12 7.26
C ILE A 157 -10.01 -0.57 7.00
N ASP A 158 -8.89 0.11 7.24
CA ASP A 158 -7.54 -0.44 7.06
C ASP A 158 -7.23 -1.43 8.17
N ILE A 159 -7.57 -1.06 9.40
CA ILE A 159 -7.38 -1.89 10.57
C ILE A 159 -8.27 -3.13 10.48
N LEU A 160 -9.54 -2.97 10.07
CA LEU A 160 -10.43 -4.09 9.82
C LEU A 160 -9.91 -5.00 8.70
N TYR A 161 -9.39 -4.43 7.60
CA TYR A 161 -8.75 -5.21 6.53
C TYR A 161 -7.60 -6.05 7.08
N GLY A 162 -6.68 -5.44 7.84
CA GLY A 162 -5.57 -6.14 8.47
C GLY A 162 -6.01 -7.25 9.43
N LYS A 163 -6.98 -6.97 10.30
CA LYS A 163 -7.54 -7.96 11.24
C LYS A 163 -8.22 -9.13 10.53
N ASN A 164 -9.02 -8.86 9.51
CA ASN A 164 -9.68 -9.89 8.69
C ASN A 164 -8.68 -10.86 8.05
N LEU A 165 -7.46 -10.36 7.79
CA LEU A 165 -6.37 -11.14 7.21
C LEU A 165 -5.46 -11.80 8.25
N GLY A 166 -5.67 -11.54 9.55
CA GLY A 166 -4.80 -12.04 10.63
C GLY A 166 -3.42 -11.38 10.64
N LEU A 167 -3.33 -10.12 10.20
CA LEU A 167 -2.11 -9.31 10.22
C LEU A 167 -2.01 -8.51 11.51
N THR A 168 -0.80 -8.10 11.87
CA THR A 168 -0.60 -7.08 12.91
C THR A 168 -0.96 -5.70 12.34
N THR A 169 -1.71 -4.90 13.07
CA THR A 169 -2.28 -3.64 12.58
C THR A 169 -1.62 -2.41 13.21
N ILE A 170 -1.41 -1.38 12.41
CA ILE A 170 -0.77 -0.13 12.82
C ILE A 170 -1.65 1.03 12.33
N ALA A 171 -2.27 1.76 13.26
CA ALA A 171 -2.96 3.00 12.93
C ALA A 171 -1.98 4.18 12.92
N VAL A 172 -2.08 5.06 11.92
CA VAL A 172 -1.38 6.36 11.88
C VAL A 172 -2.34 7.50 12.19
N ARG A 173 -1.89 8.58 12.83
CA ARG A 173 -2.73 9.74 13.21
C ARG A 173 -2.72 10.87 12.16
N THR A 174 -2.15 10.62 10.99
CA THR A 174 -2.07 11.59 9.90
C THR A 174 -3.41 11.83 9.22
N GLY A 175 -4.35 10.88 9.30
CA GLY A 175 -5.72 11.03 8.80
C GLY A 175 -6.71 11.56 9.83
N THR A 176 -7.98 11.61 9.42
CA THR A 176 -9.07 12.22 10.20
C THR A 176 -9.72 11.30 11.24
N GLU A 177 -9.53 9.99 11.10
CA GLU A 177 -10.06 8.98 12.02
C GLU A 177 -8.91 8.32 12.79
N ILE A 178 -9.18 7.87 14.01
CA ILE A 178 -8.23 7.04 14.77
C ILE A 178 -8.97 5.79 15.21
N CYS A 179 -8.64 4.66 14.58
CA CYS A 179 -9.12 3.37 15.04
C CYS A 179 -8.36 2.94 16.29
N GLN A 180 -8.99 3.06 17.46
CA GLN A 180 -8.38 2.69 18.73
C GLN A 180 -8.17 1.18 18.91
N GLU A 181 -8.71 0.36 18.03
CA GLU A 181 -8.58 -1.09 18.13
C GLU A 181 -7.37 -1.66 17.38
N ALA A 182 -6.52 -0.83 16.78
CA ALA A 182 -5.27 -1.28 16.17
C ALA A 182 -4.32 -1.85 17.22
N ASP A 183 -3.47 -2.81 16.83
CA ASP A 183 -2.46 -3.38 17.73
C ASP A 183 -1.43 -2.32 18.16
N TYR A 184 -1.13 -1.38 17.26
CA TYR A 184 -0.28 -0.23 17.52
C TYR A 184 -0.88 1.05 16.95
N VAL A 185 -0.56 2.18 17.58
CA VAL A 185 -0.92 3.51 17.09
C VAL A 185 0.34 4.38 17.11
N ILE A 186 0.64 5.05 16.00
CA ILE A 186 1.77 5.96 15.85
C ILE A 186 1.32 7.29 15.26
N ASP A 187 2.07 8.37 15.48
CA ASP A 187 1.65 9.69 15.01
C ASP A 187 1.75 9.80 13.48
N SER A 188 2.81 9.25 12.89
CA SER A 188 3.01 9.21 11.43
C SER A 188 3.87 8.03 11.02
N ILE A 189 4.00 7.81 9.70
CA ILE A 189 4.92 6.78 9.16
C ILE A 189 6.38 6.95 9.62
N ALA A 190 6.82 8.17 9.99
CA ALA A 190 8.17 8.41 10.51
C ALA A 190 8.44 7.64 11.82
N ASP A 191 7.39 7.25 12.53
CA ASP A 191 7.43 6.57 13.81
C ASP A 191 7.38 5.04 13.71
N LEU A 192 7.38 4.49 12.50
CA LEU A 192 7.37 3.04 12.28
C LEU A 192 8.59 2.30 12.89
N LYS A 193 9.65 3.04 13.23
CA LYS A 193 10.81 2.55 13.99
C LYS A 193 10.47 2.14 15.43
N GLN A 194 9.35 2.62 15.98
CA GLN A 194 8.89 2.31 17.33
C GLN A 194 8.22 0.93 17.42
N ILE A 195 7.79 0.37 16.28
CA ILE A 195 7.06 -0.90 16.22
C ILE A 195 8.05 -2.09 16.19
N PRO A 196 7.82 -3.14 17.00
CA PRO A 196 8.67 -4.33 17.00
C PRO A 196 8.32 -5.25 15.83
N PHE A 197 8.90 -4.94 14.66
CA PHE A 197 8.84 -5.80 13.47
C PHE A 197 9.56 -7.14 13.72
N LYS A 198 8.99 -8.24 13.20
CA LYS A 198 9.49 -9.61 13.37
C LYS A 198 10.31 -10.13 12.17
#